data_AF-A0AAX3QKH4-F1
#
_entry.id   AF-A0AAX3QKH4-F1
#
_cell.length_a   1.000
_cell.length_b   1.000
_cell.length_c   1.000
_cell.angle_alpha   90.00
_cell.angle_beta   90.00
_cell.angle_gamma   90.00
#
_symmetry.space_group_name_H-M   'P 1'
#
loop_
_entity.id
_entity.type
_entity.pdbx_description
1 polymer ?
#
loop_
_entity_poly.entity_id
_entity_poly.type
_entity_poly.pdbx_seq_one_letter_code
_entity_poly.pdbx_strand_id
1 'polypeptide(L)'
;MSNPKFIPSTQLIVDGDIYNLRLSRYMRLQLEKEYSMNVQRYYSMMCVNGNVVDEYQFAAVVWALLRGGGQKVSKERACDIIEEAVNDEECGIVKLFESVLEALSAAFMNEEQFKEYKRLIEVYKSSEGENDTEKK
;
A
#
# COMPACT_ATOMS: atom_id res chain seq x y z
N MET A 1 -18.91 -8.13 -23.17
CA MET A 1 -18.84 -7.80 -21.73
C MET A 1 -17.43 -7.30 -21.47
N SER A 2 -17.27 -6.00 -21.22
CA SER A 2 -15.98 -5.41 -20.90
C SER A 2 -15.51 -5.95 -19.55
N ASN A 3 -14.39 -6.69 -19.53
CA ASN A 3 -13.73 -7.07 -18.29
C ASN A 3 -13.64 -5.82 -17.40
N PRO A 4 -14.12 -5.84 -16.15
CA PRO A 4 -13.82 -4.76 -15.24
C PRO A 4 -12.30 -4.65 -15.24
N LYS A 5 -11.76 -3.46 -15.59
CA LYS A 5 -10.32 -3.21 -15.54
C LYS A 5 -9.87 -3.70 -14.18
N PHE A 6 -9.07 -4.77 -14.17
CA PHE A 6 -8.49 -5.30 -12.96
C PHE A 6 -7.71 -4.16 -12.31
N ILE A 7 -8.09 -3.77 -11.09
CA ILE A 7 -7.34 -2.78 -10.36
C ILE A 7 -7.19 -3.32 -8.93
N PRO A 8 -6.00 -3.82 -8.61
CA PRO A 8 -5.75 -4.47 -7.33
C PRO A 8 -5.88 -3.48 -6.18
N SER A 9 -6.25 -4.01 -5.02
CA SER A 9 -6.36 -3.26 -3.77
C SER A 9 -5.75 -4.06 -2.63
N THR A 10 -5.13 -3.34 -1.70
CA THR A 10 -4.66 -3.85 -0.41
C THR A 10 -5.59 -3.35 0.69
N GLN A 11 -5.73 -4.09 1.78
CA GLN A 11 -6.49 -3.63 2.95
C GLN A 11 -5.53 -3.24 4.06
N LEU A 12 -5.81 -2.09 4.66
CA LEU A 12 -5.19 -1.61 5.89
C LEU A 12 -6.29 -1.57 6.95
N ILE A 13 -6.04 -2.16 8.11
CA ILE A 13 -6.96 -2.12 9.26
C ILE A 13 -6.30 -1.27 10.33
N VAL A 14 -7.02 -0.25 10.81
CA VAL A 14 -6.55 0.69 11.83
C VAL A 14 -7.70 0.89 12.82
N ASP A 15 -7.48 0.59 14.09
CA ASP A 15 -8.49 0.74 15.15
C ASP A 15 -9.87 0.12 14.78
N GLY A 16 -9.84 -1.06 14.13
CA GLY A 16 -11.04 -1.76 13.66
C GLY A 16 -11.68 -1.25 12.37
N ASP A 17 -11.23 -0.10 11.84
CA ASP A 17 -11.68 0.44 10.55
C ASP A 17 -10.92 -0.19 9.37
N ILE A 18 -11.63 -0.51 8.29
CA ILE A 18 -11.06 -1.13 7.09
C ILE A 18 -10.88 -0.08 5.99
N TYR A 19 -9.64 0.13 5.57
CA TYR A 19 -9.25 1.02 4.49
C TYR A 19 -8.75 0.22 3.28
N ASN A 20 -9.43 0.35 2.14
CA ASN A 20 -8.91 -0.15 0.86
C ASN A 20 -7.88 0.83 0.30
N LEU A 21 -6.68 0.35 0.00
CA LEU A 21 -5.60 1.09 -0.61
C LEU A 21 -5.48 0.69 -2.07
N ARG A 22 -5.58 1.67 -2.97
CA ARG A 22 -5.46 1.44 -4.41
C ARG A 22 -5.02 2.68 -5.14
N LEU A 23 -3.98 2.57 -5.96
CA LEU A 23 -3.56 3.68 -6.80
C LEU A 23 -4.25 3.62 -8.16
N SER A 24 -5.30 4.42 -8.33
CA SER A 24 -5.91 4.58 -9.66
C SER A 24 -5.02 5.43 -10.58
N ARG A 25 -5.15 5.25 -11.91
CA ARG A 25 -4.49 6.13 -12.89
C ARG A 25 -4.82 7.60 -12.66
N TYR A 26 -6.06 7.91 -12.28
CA TYR A 26 -6.47 9.28 -11.97
C TYR A 26 -5.70 9.85 -10.76
N MET A 27 -5.60 9.09 -9.67
CA MET A 27 -4.88 9.53 -8.48
C MET A 27 -3.37 9.64 -8.72
N ARG A 28 -2.79 8.78 -9.55
CA ARG A 28 -1.39 8.91 -9.98
C ARG A 28 -1.13 10.23 -10.72
N LEU A 29 -2.02 10.63 -11.62
CA LEU A 29 -1.91 11.92 -12.32
C LEU A 29 -2.09 13.11 -11.37
N GLN A 30 -2.92 12.97 -10.32
CA GLN A 30 -3.06 14.00 -9.29
C GLN A 30 -1.78 14.15 -8.47
N LEU A 31 -1.10 13.06 -8.12
CA LEU A 31 0.21 13.12 -7.45
C LEU A 31 1.25 13.84 -8.31
N GLU A 32 1.31 13.54 -9.60
CA GLU A 32 2.21 14.23 -10.54
C GLU A 32 1.90 15.73 -10.62
N LYS A 33 0.62 16.10 -10.66
CA LYS A 33 0.19 17.50 -10.85
C LYS A 33 0.28 18.35 -9.57
N GLU A 34 -0.22 17.85 -8.45
CA GLU A 34 -0.32 18.61 -7.20
C GLU A 34 0.95 18.54 -6.34
N TYR A 35 1.71 17.45 -6.48
CA TYR A 35 2.88 17.18 -5.62
C TYR A 35 4.19 17.11 -6.41
N SER A 36 4.17 17.36 -7.73
CA SER A 36 5.34 17.23 -8.61
C SER A 36 6.04 15.87 -8.46
N MET A 37 5.26 14.82 -8.20
CA MET A 37 5.79 13.53 -7.75
C MET A 37 5.88 12.53 -8.90
N ASN A 38 7.07 11.99 -9.17
CA ASN A 38 7.20 10.79 -9.99
C ASN A 38 6.97 9.54 -9.13
N VAL A 39 5.73 9.04 -9.14
CA VAL A 39 5.30 7.92 -8.27
C VAL A 39 6.09 6.65 -8.51
N GLN A 40 6.48 6.37 -9.76
CA GLN A 40 7.27 5.18 -10.08
C GLN A 40 8.68 5.28 -9.51
N ARG A 41 9.32 6.45 -9.61
CA ARG A 41 10.64 6.68 -9.00
C ARG A 41 10.57 6.60 -7.48
N TYR A 42 9.53 7.17 -6.87
CA TYR A 42 9.33 7.08 -5.42
C TYR A 42 9.18 5.64 -4.96
N TYR A 43 8.32 4.87 -5.62
CA TYR A 43 8.17 3.43 -5.36
C TYR A 43 9.51 2.69 -5.47
N SER A 44 10.28 2.91 -6.53
CA SER A 44 11.61 2.29 -6.67
C SER A 44 12.57 2.64 -5.53
N MET A 45 12.54 3.89 -5.02
CA MET A 45 13.36 4.27 -3.87
C MET A 45 12.89 3.61 -2.57
N MET A 46 11.58 3.48 -2.35
CA MET A 46 11.05 2.73 -1.19
C MET A 46 11.50 1.26 -1.23
N CYS A 47 11.46 0.62 -2.40
CA CYS A 47 11.92 -0.77 -2.55
C CYS A 47 13.42 -0.92 -2.24
N VAL A 48 14.25 0.03 -2.66
CA VAL A 48 15.71 -0.04 -2.45
C VAL A 48 16.08 0.27 -1.01
N ASN A 49 15.44 1.27 -0.40
CA ASN A 49 15.79 1.72 0.94
C ASN A 49 15.14 0.87 2.05
N GLY A 50 14.03 0.19 1.74
CA GLY A 50 13.26 -0.57 2.74
C GLY A 50 12.58 0.30 3.79
N ASN A 51 12.40 1.60 3.54
CA ASN A 51 11.74 2.53 4.46
C ASN A 51 11.11 3.73 3.71
N VAL A 52 10.33 4.53 4.43
CA VAL A 52 9.81 5.82 3.98
C VAL A 52 10.98 6.75 3.64
N VAL A 53 10.97 7.24 2.40
CA VAL A 53 12.05 8.08 1.85
C VAL A 53 11.81 9.56 2.12
N ASP A 54 10.55 9.97 2.07
CA ASP A 54 10.09 11.34 2.29
C ASP A 54 8.67 11.27 2.86
N GLU A 55 8.47 11.85 4.04
CA GLU A 55 7.22 11.78 4.80
C GLU A 55 6.08 12.53 4.12
N TYR A 56 6.37 13.66 3.47
CA TYR A 56 5.36 14.45 2.76
C TYR A 56 4.86 13.70 1.52
N GLN A 57 5.76 13.10 0.75
CA GLN A 57 5.43 12.23 -0.38
C GLN A 57 4.72 10.96 0.08
N PHE A 58 5.09 10.41 1.23
CA PHE A 58 4.40 9.27 1.82
C PHE A 58 2.95 9.59 2.15
N ALA A 59 2.70 10.69 2.85
CA ALA A 59 1.36 11.15 3.18
C ALA A 59 0.52 11.43 1.93
N ALA A 60 1.13 12.05 0.91
CA ALA A 60 0.47 12.27 -0.38
C ALA A 60 0.08 10.94 -1.05
N VAL A 61 0.97 9.95 -1.04
CA VAL A 61 0.70 8.61 -1.58
C VAL A 61 -0.41 7.91 -0.81
N VAL A 62 -0.38 7.91 0.52
CA VAL A 62 -1.44 7.31 1.36
C VAL A 62 -2.79 7.96 1.05
N TRP A 63 -2.85 9.29 0.99
CA TRP A 63 -4.04 10.02 0.58
C TRP A 63 -4.54 9.57 -0.80
N ALA A 64 -3.63 9.45 -1.78
CA ALA A 64 -3.97 9.02 -3.13
C ALA A 64 -4.47 7.56 -3.18
N LEU A 65 -3.90 6.67 -2.38
CA LEU A 65 -4.30 5.28 -2.25
C LEU A 65 -5.69 5.15 -1.63
N LEU A 66 -5.97 5.88 -0.55
CA LEU A 66 -7.28 5.92 0.10
C LEU A 66 -8.35 6.45 -0.87
N ARG A 67 -8.06 7.54 -1.58
CA ARG A 67 -9.00 8.09 -2.59
C ARG A 67 -9.23 7.13 -3.75
N GLY A 68 -8.20 6.44 -4.20
CA GLY A 68 -8.31 5.45 -5.27
C GLY A 68 -8.96 4.12 -4.83
N GLY A 69 -8.99 3.84 -3.52
CA GLY A 69 -9.74 2.76 -2.89
C GLY A 69 -11.24 3.03 -2.73
N GLY A 70 -11.68 4.27 -2.98
CA GLY A 70 -13.09 4.69 -2.94
C GLY A 70 -13.46 5.56 -1.73
N GLN A 71 -12.54 5.76 -0.79
CA GLN A 71 -12.77 6.58 0.39
C GLN A 71 -12.83 8.08 0.01
N LYS A 72 -13.73 8.82 0.66
CA LYS A 72 -13.84 10.29 0.50
C LYS A 72 -13.06 11.01 1.60
N VAL A 73 -11.75 10.85 1.61
CA VAL A 73 -10.86 11.46 2.62
C VAL A 73 -10.29 12.80 2.15
N SER A 74 -10.19 13.76 3.08
CA SER A 74 -9.38 14.97 2.88
C SER A 74 -7.89 14.65 3.06
N LYS A 75 -7.01 15.63 2.83
CA LYS A 75 -5.57 15.46 3.04
C LYS A 75 -5.25 15.37 4.53
N GLU A 76 -5.92 16.20 5.32
CA GLU A 76 -5.82 16.25 6.79
C GLU A 76 -6.28 14.91 7.39
N ARG A 77 -7.45 14.40 6.96
CA ARG A 77 -7.92 13.09 7.44
C ARG A 77 -6.98 11.96 7.04
N ALA A 78 -6.29 12.05 5.91
CA ALA A 78 -5.29 11.06 5.54
C ALA A 78 -4.06 11.10 6.47
N CYS A 79 -3.65 12.29 6.94
CA CYS A 79 -2.62 12.43 7.97
C CYS A 79 -3.09 11.83 9.31
N ASP A 80 -4.33 12.11 9.71
CA ASP A 80 -4.89 11.51 10.95
C ASP A 80 -4.88 9.98 10.87
N ILE A 81 -5.28 9.39 9.74
CA ILE A 81 -5.26 7.94 9.54
C ILE A 81 -3.83 7.39 9.61
N ILE A 82 -2.83 8.11 9.11
CA ILE A 82 -1.43 7.70 9.21
C ILE A 82 -0.98 7.70 10.68
N GLU A 83 -1.31 8.76 11.41
CA GLU A 83 -0.99 8.88 12.84
C GLU A 83 -1.68 7.78 13.66
N GLU A 84 -2.97 7.55 13.43
CA GLU A 84 -3.74 6.44 14.00
C GLU A 84 -3.06 5.09 13.67
N ALA A 85 -2.70 4.85 12.41
CA ALA A 85 -2.07 3.61 11.97
C ALA A 85 -0.68 3.38 12.60
N VAL A 86 0.10 4.45 12.79
CA VAL A 86 1.43 4.37 13.41
C VAL A 86 1.34 4.09 14.91
N ASN A 87 0.32 4.63 15.57
CA ASN A 87 0.11 4.47 17.01
C ASN A 87 -0.69 3.21 17.38
N ASP A 88 -1.40 2.61 16.43
CA ASP A 88 -2.14 1.37 16.61
C ASP A 88 -1.19 0.17 16.80
N GLU A 89 -1.37 -0.58 17.89
CA GLU A 89 -0.54 -1.74 18.24
C GLU A 89 -0.64 -2.87 17.19
N GLU A 90 -1.81 -3.03 16.56
CA GLU A 90 -2.02 -4.07 15.56
C GLU A 90 -1.53 -3.67 14.16
N CYS A 91 -1.39 -2.38 13.91
CA CYS A 91 -0.89 -1.84 12.66
C CYS A 91 0.59 -1.46 12.77
N GLY A 92 0.88 -0.37 13.47
CA GLY A 92 2.20 0.23 13.53
C GLY A 92 2.75 0.69 12.18
N ILE A 93 3.91 1.33 12.23
CA ILE A 93 4.60 1.88 11.04
C ILE A 93 4.98 0.80 10.02
N VAL A 94 5.35 -0.40 10.48
CA VAL A 94 5.81 -1.50 9.61
C VAL A 94 4.67 -2.00 8.72
N LYS A 95 3.52 -2.35 9.31
CA LYS A 95 2.36 -2.86 8.54
C LYS A 95 1.77 -1.79 7.63
N LEU A 96 1.77 -0.53 8.08
CA LEU A 96 1.39 0.60 7.25
C LEU A 96 2.29 0.69 6.01
N PHE A 97 3.61 0.66 6.21
CA PHE A 97 4.58 0.69 5.13
C PHE A 97 4.40 -0.50 4.17
N GLU A 98 4.26 -1.72 4.69
CA GLU A 98 4.03 -2.92 3.89
C GLU A 98 2.76 -2.81 3.04
N SER A 99 1.66 -2.35 3.64
CA SER A 99 0.38 -2.19 2.96
C SER A 99 0.44 -1.13 1.84
N VAL A 100 1.14 -0.02 2.09
CA VAL A 100 1.38 1.03 1.08
C VAL A 100 2.26 0.51 -0.04
N LEU A 101 3.35 -0.19 0.30
CA LEU A 101 4.28 -0.75 -0.68
C LEU A 101 3.60 -1.81 -1.54
N GLU A 102 2.78 -2.67 -0.96
CA GLU A 102 1.98 -3.65 -1.69
C GLU A 102 1.00 -2.96 -2.64
N ALA A 103 0.27 -1.95 -2.19
CA ALA A 103 -0.68 -1.22 -3.02
C ALA A 103 0.00 -0.49 -4.20
N LEU A 104 1.20 0.05 -3.97
CA LEU A 104 2.04 0.63 -5.03
C LEU A 104 2.53 -0.45 -6.01
N SER A 105 3.06 -1.56 -5.51
CA SER A 105 3.53 -2.69 -6.32
C SER A 105 2.43 -3.17 -7.25
N ALA A 106 1.25 -3.37 -6.68
CA ALA A 106 0.08 -3.84 -7.39
C ALA A 106 -0.37 -2.86 -8.50
N ALA A 107 -0.21 -1.56 -8.29
CA ALA A 107 -0.57 -0.54 -9.28
C ALA A 107 0.30 -0.57 -10.55
N PHE A 108 1.47 -1.20 -10.50
CA PHE A 108 2.39 -1.36 -11.63
C PHE A 108 2.36 -2.77 -12.24
N MET A 109 1.57 -3.68 -11.67
CA MET A 109 1.42 -5.06 -12.15
C MET A 109 0.25 -5.20 -13.12
N ASN A 110 0.39 -6.12 -14.07
CA ASN A 110 -0.76 -6.69 -14.77
C ASN A 110 -1.45 -7.75 -13.89
N GLU A 111 -2.61 -8.25 -14.35
CA GLU A 111 -3.41 -9.21 -13.57
C GLU A 111 -2.66 -10.52 -13.26
N GLU A 112 -1.90 -11.05 -14.22
CA GLU A 112 -1.13 -12.29 -14.03
C GLU A 112 0.00 -12.09 -13.01
N GLN A 113 0.71 -10.96 -13.10
CA GLN A 113 1.77 -10.58 -12.17
C GLN A 113 1.25 -10.43 -10.73
N PHE A 114 0.08 -9.82 -10.55
CA PHE A 114 -0.51 -9.67 -9.22
C PHE A 114 -0.93 -11.01 -8.61
N LYS A 115 -1.53 -11.90 -9.42
CA LYS A 115 -1.91 -13.25 -8.96
C LYS A 115 -0.69 -14.05 -8.52
N GLU A 116 0.38 -14.03 -9.32
CA GLU A 116 1.62 -14.75 -8.96
C GLU A 116 2.28 -14.13 -7.72
N TYR A 117 2.28 -12.80 -7.59
CA TYR A 117 2.78 -12.13 -6.38
C TYR A 117 2.05 -12.59 -5.11
N LYS A 118 0.72 -12.63 -5.13
CA LYS A 118 -0.09 -13.11 -3.98
C LYS A 118 0.24 -14.57 -3.63
N ARG A 119 0.34 -15.42 -4.63
CA ARG A 119 0.73 -16.83 -4.45
C ARG A 119 2.13 -16.96 -3.82
N LEU A 120 3.11 -16.17 -4.29
CA LEU A 120 4.46 -16.19 -3.72
C LEU A 120 4.50 -15.74 -2.27
N ILE A 121 3.70 -14.73 -1.90
CA ILE A 121 3.56 -14.31 -0.50
C ILE A 121 2.96 -15.42 0.37
N GLU A 122 1.92 -16.09 -0.12
CA GLU A 122 1.31 -17.21 0.62
C GLU A 122 2.31 -18.36 0.83
N VAL A 123 3.09 -18.71 -0.19
CA VAL A 123 4.16 -19.71 -0.09
C VAL A 123 5.21 -19.28 0.92
N TYR A 124 5.66 -18.03 0.86
CA TYR A 124 6.66 -17.48 1.77
C TYR A 124 6.20 -17.55 3.24
N LYS A 125 4.98 -17.07 3.52
CA LYS A 125 4.37 -17.14 4.86
C LYS A 125 4.20 -18.57 5.36
N SER A 126 3.86 -19.49 4.47
CA SER A 126 3.74 -20.91 4.81
C SER A 126 5.10 -21.52 5.16
N SER A 127 6.17 -21.12 4.47
CA SER A 127 7.53 -21.59 4.73
C SER A 127 8.18 -20.99 5.98
N GLU A 128 7.81 -19.77 6.38
CA GLU A 128 8.26 -19.19 7.66
C GLU A 128 7.58 -19.84 8.87
N GLY A 129 6.33 -20.30 8.72
CA GLY A 129 5.61 -21.02 9.78
C GLY A 129 6.14 -22.43 10.10
N GLU A 130 6.97 -23.02 9.25
CA GLU A 130 7.59 -24.34 9.49
C GLU A 130 8.89 -24.27 10.30
N ASN A 131 9.56 -23.11 10.36
CA ASN A 131 10.87 -22.98 11.03
C ASN A 131 10.80 -22.74 12.55
N ASP A 132 9.61 -22.54 13.14
CA ASP A 132 9.44 -22.34 14.60
C ASP A 132 9.18 -23.64 15.38
N THR A 133 9.09 -24.79 14.71
CA THR A 133 8.84 -26.09 15.36
C THR A 133 10.07 -26.96 15.61
N GLU A 134 11.27 -26.55 15.20
CA GLU A 134 12.51 -27.34 15.40
C GLU A 134 13.53 -26.67 16.34
N LYS A 135 13.07 -26.10 17.46
CA LYS A 135 13.93 -25.89 18.65
C LYS A 135 13.14 -26.11 19.94
N LYS A 136 12.94 -27.37 20.32
CA LYS A 136 12.67 -27.78 21.71
C LYS A 136 13.63 -28.88 22.11
#